data_AF-R7V5M2-F1
#
_entry.id   AF-R7V5M2-F1
#
_cell.length_a   1.000
_cell.length_b   1.000
_cell.length_c   1.000
_cell.angle_alpha   90.00
_cell.angle_beta   90.00
_cell.angle_gamma   90.00
#
_symmetry.space_group_name_H-M   'P 1'
#
loop_
_entity.id
_entity.type
_entity.pdbx_description
1 polymer ?
#
loop_
_entity_poly.entity_id
_entity_poly.type
_entity_poly.pdbx_seq_one_letter_code
_entity_poly.pdbx_strand_id
1 'polypeptide(L)'
;VNSHPYNVVLSNPNLCRVKDLFMLVYVHTGVDHYRRRAVIRQTWGDIKRFPNMRVMFVMGKTSTIKSMQDALQFESTTYGDILEEDFEDTYHNLTFKGIGALKFISHYCNNVKYVLKTDDDVFVNMYTLQNHLMQLEGAGYNKNLILCLVWWNMPVLREGKWAVPKEMYPGDLYPPYCSGMAYLFSTDVAPKLYDASFFVKFFWVDDVYISGILPK
;
A
#
# COMPACT_ATOMS: atom_id res chain seq x y z
N VAL A 1 11.96 15.67 -8.61
CA VAL A 1 11.73 14.96 -9.90
C VAL A 1 10.28 14.55 -10.05
N ASN A 2 9.61 14.03 -9.02
CA ASN A 2 8.14 13.93 -9.01
C ASN A 2 7.57 14.73 -7.83
N SER A 3 6.65 15.65 -8.08
CA SER A 3 5.67 15.98 -7.05
C SER A 3 4.67 14.83 -6.99
N HIS A 4 4.11 14.56 -5.80
CA HIS A 4 2.86 13.80 -5.67
C HIS A 4 1.75 14.83 -5.42
N PRO A 5 1.29 15.56 -6.48
CA PRO A 5 0.47 16.77 -6.33
C PRO A 5 -1.00 16.45 -6.11
N TYR A 6 -1.33 15.23 -5.68
CA TYR A 6 -2.70 14.79 -5.49
C TYR A 6 -3.21 15.20 -4.11
N ASN A 7 -4.42 15.75 -4.11
CA ASN A 7 -5.13 16.11 -2.91
C ASN A 7 -5.85 14.89 -2.34
N VAL A 8 -5.89 14.83 -1.02
CA VAL A 8 -6.68 13.84 -0.30
C VAL A 8 -8.15 14.24 -0.39
N VAL A 9 -8.99 13.31 -0.86
CA VAL A 9 -10.44 13.47 -1.02
C VAL A 9 -11.14 12.91 0.21
N LEU A 10 -10.82 11.67 0.57
CA LEU A 10 -11.32 10.97 1.74
C LEU A 10 -10.12 10.49 2.55
N SER A 11 -10.15 10.73 3.85
CA SER A 11 -9.18 10.16 4.78
C SER A 11 -9.69 10.24 6.21
N ASN A 12 -9.08 9.44 7.08
CA ASN A 12 -9.26 9.53 8.52
C ASN A 12 -7.90 9.66 9.22
N PRO A 13 -7.42 10.89 9.50
CA PRO A 13 -6.16 11.13 10.21
C PRO A 13 -6.07 10.48 11.61
N ASN A 14 -7.20 10.04 12.17
CA ASN A 14 -7.25 9.36 13.47
C ASN A 14 -7.16 7.83 13.37
N LEU A 15 -7.07 7.25 12.16
CA LEU A 15 -7.09 5.79 11.95
C LEU A 15 -6.10 5.05 12.86
N CYS A 16 -4.88 5.59 12.98
CA CYS A 16 -3.81 5.01 13.77
C CYS A 16 -3.71 5.54 15.21
N ARG A 17 -4.61 6.43 15.65
CA ARG A 17 -4.64 6.96 17.03
C ARG A 17 -5.22 5.97 18.03
N VAL A 18 -4.59 4.80 18.08
CA VAL A 18 -4.96 3.65 18.89
C VAL A 18 -3.72 3.26 19.68
N LYS A 19 -3.90 3.00 20.97
CA LYS A 19 -2.79 2.57 21.82
C LYS A 19 -2.31 1.18 21.39
N ASP A 20 -1.00 0.99 21.41
CA ASP A 20 -0.36 -0.32 21.16
C ASP A 20 -0.72 -0.95 19.79
N LEU A 21 -0.87 -0.12 18.76
CA LEU A 21 -1.18 -0.56 17.40
C LEU A 21 0.02 -1.31 16.79
N PHE A 22 -0.12 -2.62 16.61
CA PHE A 22 0.95 -3.48 16.12
C PHE A 22 1.12 -3.38 14.60
N MET A 23 0.01 -3.36 13.86
CA MET A 23 0.04 -3.44 12.41
C MET A 23 -0.95 -2.49 11.73
N LEU A 24 -0.53 -1.89 10.63
CA LEU A 24 -1.41 -1.27 9.65
C LEU A 24 -1.35 -2.09 8.36
N VAL A 25 -2.49 -2.48 7.83
CA VAL A 25 -2.60 -3.08 6.50
C VAL A 25 -3.16 -2.02 5.57
N TYR A 26 -2.44 -1.64 4.52
CA TYR A 26 -3.03 -0.87 3.44
C TYR A 26 -3.30 -1.76 2.23
N VAL A 27 -4.50 -1.65 1.69
CA VAL A 27 -5.03 -2.50 0.64
C VAL A 27 -5.27 -1.67 -0.61
N HIS A 28 -4.60 -2.00 -1.71
CA HIS A 28 -4.95 -1.44 -3.02
C HIS A 28 -6.30 -2.01 -3.46
N THR A 29 -7.26 -1.12 -3.74
CA THR A 29 -8.62 -1.49 -4.16
C THR A 29 -9.19 -0.46 -5.13
N GLY A 30 -10.25 -0.80 -5.86
CA GLY A 30 -10.98 0.13 -6.73
C GLY A 30 -12.27 0.62 -6.07
N VAL A 31 -12.80 1.77 -6.48
CA VAL A 31 -14.03 2.36 -5.93
C VAL A 31 -15.21 1.37 -5.95
N ASP A 32 -15.36 0.63 -7.04
CA ASP A 32 -16.42 -0.35 -7.29
C ASP A 32 -16.23 -1.70 -6.57
N HIS A 33 -15.07 -1.93 -5.93
CA HIS A 33 -14.75 -3.17 -5.22
C HIS A 33 -15.31 -3.23 -3.77
N TYR A 34 -16.44 -2.56 -3.50
CA TYR A 34 -17.05 -2.48 -2.16
C TYR A 34 -17.32 -3.87 -1.53
N ARG A 35 -17.66 -4.88 -2.34
CA ARG A 35 -17.86 -6.26 -1.86
C ARG A 35 -16.55 -6.90 -1.38
N ARG A 36 -15.44 -6.66 -2.07
CA ARG A 36 -14.12 -7.18 -1.66
C ARG A 36 -13.69 -6.56 -0.35
N ARG A 37 -13.82 -5.23 -0.22
CA ARG A 37 -13.59 -4.51 1.04
C ARG A 37 -14.45 -5.05 2.19
N ALA A 38 -15.74 -5.27 1.95
CA ALA A 38 -16.64 -5.85 2.94
C ALA A 38 -16.20 -7.25 3.40
N VAL A 39 -15.81 -8.12 2.46
CA VAL A 39 -15.28 -9.46 2.79
C VAL A 39 -14.01 -9.37 3.63
N ILE A 40 -13.09 -8.47 3.28
CA ILE A 40 -11.85 -8.26 4.07
C ILE A 40 -12.20 -7.85 5.50
N ARG A 41 -13.07 -6.85 5.69
CA ARG A 41 -13.54 -6.39 7.01
C ARG A 41 -14.21 -7.49 7.83
N GLN A 42 -14.88 -8.44 7.19
CA GLN A 42 -15.58 -9.54 7.84
C GLN A 42 -14.70 -10.78 8.08
N THR A 43 -13.48 -10.81 7.55
CA THR A 43 -12.61 -12.00 7.57
C THR A 43 -11.26 -11.69 8.21
N TRP A 44 -10.19 -11.60 7.41
CA TRP A 44 -8.83 -11.44 7.92
C TRP A 44 -8.50 -10.00 8.31
N GLY A 45 -9.29 -9.03 7.87
CA GLY A 45 -9.21 -7.61 8.23
C GLY A 45 -10.12 -7.20 9.39
N ASP A 46 -10.77 -8.14 10.07
CA ASP A 46 -11.70 -7.83 11.17
C ASP A 46 -10.97 -7.26 12.40
N ILE A 47 -11.12 -5.95 12.61
CA ILE A 47 -10.50 -5.22 13.72
C ILE A 47 -11.07 -5.61 15.09
N LYS A 48 -12.25 -6.24 15.17
CA LYS A 48 -12.76 -6.78 16.45
C LYS A 48 -12.00 -8.05 16.83
N ARG A 49 -11.65 -8.85 15.83
CA ARG A 49 -10.84 -10.07 15.98
C ARG A 49 -9.36 -9.76 16.18
N PHE A 50 -8.86 -8.72 15.52
CA PHE A 50 -7.46 -8.25 15.59
C PHE A 50 -7.42 -6.78 16.05
N PRO A 51 -7.63 -6.49 17.35
CA PRO A 51 -7.78 -5.11 17.86
C PRO A 51 -6.50 -4.27 17.77
N ASN A 52 -5.34 -4.93 17.74
CA ASN A 52 -4.01 -4.34 17.56
C ASN A 52 -3.65 -4.10 16.07
N MET A 53 -4.64 -4.13 15.17
CA MET A 53 -4.44 -3.89 13.75
C MET A 53 -5.47 -2.89 13.21
N ARG A 54 -5.09 -2.13 12.18
CA ARG A 54 -6.03 -1.36 11.35
C ARG A 54 -5.86 -1.72 9.88
N VAL A 55 -6.95 -1.60 9.13
CA VAL A 55 -6.97 -1.74 7.67
C VAL A 55 -7.23 -0.36 7.07
N MET A 56 -6.56 -0.02 5.98
CA MET A 56 -6.78 1.19 5.19
C MET A 56 -6.95 0.80 3.73
N PHE A 57 -8.08 1.11 3.13
CA PHE A 57 -8.36 0.88 1.72
C PHE A 57 -7.91 2.09 0.91
N VAL A 58 -6.97 1.89 -0.01
CA VAL A 58 -6.33 2.97 -0.78
C VAL A 58 -6.79 2.90 -2.23
N MET A 59 -7.30 4.03 -2.73
CA MET A 59 -7.82 4.14 -4.09
C MET A 59 -7.62 5.54 -4.68
N GLY A 60 -7.72 5.64 -6.01
CA GLY A 60 -7.90 6.90 -6.70
C GLY A 60 -9.37 7.18 -7.00
N LYS A 61 -9.65 8.28 -7.67
CA LYS A 61 -10.99 8.60 -8.18
C LYS A 61 -11.34 7.71 -9.37
N THR A 62 -12.63 7.37 -9.48
CA THR A 62 -13.23 6.91 -10.74
C THR A 62 -14.09 8.04 -11.31
N SER A 63 -13.69 8.55 -12.47
CA SER A 63 -14.02 9.90 -12.96
C SER A 63 -15.45 10.15 -13.48
N THR A 64 -16.39 9.20 -13.36
CA THR A 64 -17.62 9.29 -14.19
C THR A 64 -18.96 8.93 -13.55
N ILE A 65 -19.04 8.46 -12.30
CA ILE A 65 -20.34 8.06 -11.72
C ILE A 65 -20.53 8.65 -10.32
N LYS A 66 -21.31 9.74 -10.24
CA LYS A 66 -21.63 10.44 -8.97
C LYS A 66 -22.18 9.49 -7.90
N SER A 67 -23.05 8.56 -8.27
CA SER A 67 -23.63 7.60 -7.31
C SER A 67 -22.59 6.66 -6.67
N MET A 68 -21.49 6.35 -7.37
CA MET A 68 -20.39 5.57 -6.77
C MET A 68 -19.63 6.41 -5.75
N GLN A 69 -19.38 7.68 -6.04
CA GLN A 69 -18.73 8.59 -5.09
C GLN A 69 -19.58 8.79 -3.84
N ASP A 70 -20.90 8.97 -3.99
CA ASP A 70 -21.82 9.12 -2.86
C ASP A 70 -21.83 7.84 -2.00
N ALA A 71 -21.80 6.65 -2.63
CA ALA A 71 -21.70 5.38 -1.92
C ALA A 71 -20.34 5.21 -1.19
N LEU A 72 -19.24 5.63 -1.82
CA LEU A 72 -17.91 5.61 -1.21
C LEU A 72 -17.81 6.57 -0.02
N GLN A 73 -18.39 7.77 -0.13
CA GLN A 73 -18.48 8.73 0.96
C GLN A 73 -19.26 8.15 2.15
N PHE A 74 -20.38 7.48 1.89
CA PHE A 74 -21.15 6.78 2.92
C PHE A 74 -20.33 5.67 3.58
N GLU A 75 -19.65 4.84 2.78
CA GLU A 75 -18.75 3.80 3.28
C GLU A 75 -17.63 4.38 4.15
N SER A 76 -16.97 5.44 3.68
CA SER A 76 -15.89 6.13 4.39
C SER A 76 -16.36 6.72 5.71
N THR A 77 -17.59 7.25 5.76
CA THR A 77 -18.18 7.81 6.98
C THR A 77 -18.54 6.70 7.97
N THR A 78 -18.95 5.54 7.46
CA THR A 78 -19.36 4.38 8.27
C THR A 78 -18.17 3.66 8.90
N TYR A 79 -17.10 3.43 8.14
CA TYR A 79 -15.97 2.60 8.56
C TYR A 79 -14.71 3.40 8.90
N GLY A 80 -14.55 4.61 8.35
CA GLY A 80 -13.40 5.48 8.63
C GLY A 80 -12.05 4.91 8.19
N ASP A 81 -12.04 4.01 7.21
CA ASP A 81 -10.88 3.21 6.78
C ASP A 81 -10.52 3.40 5.31
N ILE A 82 -11.00 4.47 4.67
CA ILE A 82 -10.72 4.81 3.26
C ILE A 82 -9.69 5.92 3.18
N LEU A 83 -8.71 5.75 2.30
CA LEU A 83 -7.84 6.78 1.77
C LEU A 83 -8.08 6.91 0.27
N GLU A 84 -8.65 8.05 -0.15
CA GLU A 84 -8.86 8.39 -1.55
C GLU A 84 -8.07 9.66 -1.89
N GLU A 85 -7.31 9.63 -2.98
CA GLU A 85 -6.66 10.82 -3.55
C GLU A 85 -7.16 11.10 -4.97
N ASP A 86 -7.03 12.34 -5.43
CA ASP A 86 -7.63 12.84 -6.66
C ASP A 86 -6.88 12.52 -7.97
N PHE A 87 -6.24 11.35 -8.05
CA PHE A 87 -5.73 10.80 -9.31
C PHE A 87 -6.71 9.81 -9.94
N GLU A 88 -6.61 9.60 -11.26
CA GLU A 88 -7.42 8.59 -11.95
C GLU A 88 -6.95 7.17 -11.62
N ASP A 89 -7.85 6.35 -11.10
CA ASP A 89 -7.52 4.98 -10.68
C ASP A 89 -7.37 4.04 -11.89
N THR A 90 -6.13 3.86 -12.35
CA THR A 90 -5.77 2.96 -13.46
C THR A 90 -4.58 2.08 -13.09
N TYR A 91 -4.36 1.00 -13.85
CA TYR A 91 -3.19 0.12 -13.66
C TYR A 91 -1.84 0.87 -13.71
N HIS A 92 -1.71 1.86 -14.60
CA HIS A 92 -0.49 2.68 -14.70
C HIS A 92 -0.33 3.69 -13.55
N ASN A 93 -1.40 3.93 -12.79
CA ASN A 93 -1.43 4.85 -11.66
C ASN A 93 -1.40 4.13 -10.30
N LEU A 94 -1.24 2.80 -10.26
CA LEU A 94 -1.11 2.04 -9.01
C LEU A 94 0.02 2.56 -8.12
N THR A 95 1.11 3.03 -8.72
CA THR A 95 2.23 3.62 -7.99
C THR A 95 1.79 4.84 -7.16
N PHE A 96 0.82 5.63 -7.63
CA PHE A 96 0.29 6.75 -6.85
C PHE A 96 -0.47 6.31 -5.61
N LYS A 97 -1.16 5.15 -5.63
CA LYS A 97 -1.73 4.56 -4.40
C LYS A 97 -0.64 4.25 -3.37
N GLY A 98 0.46 3.63 -3.83
CA GLY A 98 1.61 3.32 -2.97
C GLY A 98 2.21 4.58 -2.34
N ILE A 99 2.50 5.60 -3.16
CA ILE A 99 3.04 6.88 -2.67
C ILE A 99 2.04 7.59 -1.72
N GLY A 100 0.75 7.60 -2.05
CA GLY A 100 -0.31 8.17 -1.21
C GLY A 100 -0.42 7.46 0.15
N ALA A 101 -0.31 6.14 0.17
CA ALA A 101 -0.26 5.35 1.40
C ALA A 101 0.98 5.71 2.23
N LEU A 102 2.17 5.75 1.60
CA LEU A 102 3.42 6.12 2.29
C LEU A 102 3.36 7.54 2.87
N LYS A 103 2.80 8.49 2.12
CA LYS A 103 2.52 9.87 2.59
C LYS A 103 1.63 9.83 3.83
N PHE A 104 0.48 9.17 3.76
CA PHE A 104 -0.46 9.10 4.88
C PHE A 104 0.19 8.47 6.12
N ILE A 105 0.89 7.35 5.95
CA ILE A 105 1.55 6.63 7.05
C ILE A 105 2.60 7.51 7.73
N SER A 106 3.42 8.20 6.94
CA SER A 106 4.48 9.07 7.44
C SER A 106 3.95 10.22 8.30
N HIS A 107 2.75 10.72 8.01
CA HIS A 107 2.14 11.83 8.75
C HIS A 107 1.26 11.38 9.93
N TYR A 108 0.56 10.25 9.80
CA TYR A 108 -0.54 9.91 10.72
C TYR A 108 -0.38 8.57 11.46
N CYS A 109 0.57 7.72 11.08
CA CYS A 109 0.70 6.35 11.61
C CYS A 109 2.11 6.01 12.13
N ASN A 110 2.79 6.98 12.75
CA ASN A 110 4.14 6.80 13.28
C ASN A 110 4.23 5.89 14.53
N ASN A 111 3.11 5.50 15.13
CA ASN A 111 3.02 4.66 16.32
C ASN A 111 2.78 3.17 16.02
N VAL A 112 2.71 2.80 14.74
CA VAL A 112 2.54 1.41 14.29
C VAL A 112 3.91 0.73 14.27
N LYS A 113 3.99 -0.58 14.52
CA LYS A 113 5.26 -1.33 14.40
C LYS A 113 5.55 -1.77 12.96
N TYR A 114 4.55 -2.35 12.31
CA TYR A 114 4.68 -2.92 10.97
C TYR A 114 3.56 -2.45 10.04
N VAL A 115 3.91 -2.30 8.77
CA VAL A 115 2.97 -1.99 7.70
C VAL A 115 2.96 -3.11 6.68
N LEU A 116 1.78 -3.58 6.30
CA LEU A 116 1.58 -4.56 5.23
C LEU A 116 0.89 -3.88 4.05
N LYS A 117 1.49 -3.97 2.86
CA LYS A 117 0.79 -3.76 1.58
C LYS A 117 0.18 -5.08 1.12
N THR A 118 -1.05 -5.03 0.62
CA THR A 118 -1.66 -6.14 -0.13
C THR A 118 -2.69 -5.63 -1.13
N ASP A 119 -3.19 -6.52 -1.99
CA ASP A 119 -4.32 -6.25 -2.90
C ASP A 119 -5.64 -6.80 -2.33
N ASP A 120 -6.77 -6.34 -2.86
CA ASP A 120 -8.11 -6.68 -2.34
C ASP A 120 -8.64 -8.07 -2.75
N ASP A 121 -7.88 -8.81 -3.55
CA ASP A 121 -8.13 -10.20 -3.94
C ASP A 121 -7.14 -11.18 -3.29
N VAL A 122 -6.42 -10.75 -2.26
CA VAL A 122 -5.48 -11.56 -1.49
C VAL A 122 -6.08 -11.96 -0.14
N PHE A 123 -5.79 -13.18 0.28
CA PHE A 123 -6.06 -13.65 1.64
C PHE A 123 -4.79 -13.56 2.50
N VAL A 124 -4.90 -12.99 3.69
CA VAL A 124 -3.80 -12.92 4.67
C VAL A 124 -4.13 -13.78 5.87
N ASN A 125 -3.29 -14.76 6.18
CA ASN A 125 -3.40 -15.50 7.44
C ASN A 125 -2.81 -14.65 8.58
N MET A 126 -3.67 -13.80 9.17
CA MET A 126 -3.26 -12.81 10.17
C MET A 126 -2.67 -13.44 11.45
N TYR A 127 -3.11 -14.64 11.82
CA TYR A 127 -2.53 -15.38 12.96
C TYR A 127 -1.07 -15.73 12.73
N THR A 128 -0.78 -16.38 11.59
CA THR A 128 0.57 -16.78 11.25
C THR A 128 1.47 -15.57 11.07
N LEU A 129 0.97 -14.52 10.40
CA LEU A 129 1.74 -13.31 10.13
C LEU A 129 2.13 -12.59 11.44
N GLN A 130 1.16 -12.31 12.32
CA GLN A 130 1.47 -11.60 13.58
C GLN A 130 2.40 -12.42 14.48
N ASN A 131 2.20 -13.74 14.56
CA ASN A 131 3.10 -14.62 15.32
C ASN A 131 4.54 -14.57 14.80
N HIS A 132 4.72 -14.60 13.47
CA HIS A 132 6.05 -14.50 12.87
C HIS A 132 6.71 -13.15 13.15
N LEU A 133 5.97 -12.05 13.05
CA LEU A 133 6.50 -10.71 13.32
C LEU A 133 6.86 -10.51 14.79
N MET A 134 6.10 -11.07 15.73
CA MET A 134 6.46 -11.05 17.16
C MET A 134 7.78 -11.79 17.41
N GLN A 135 8.05 -12.89 16.70
CA GLN A 135 9.34 -13.60 16.79
C GLN A 135 10.49 -12.77 16.21
N LEU A 136 10.28 -12.12 15.05
CA LEU A 136 11.26 -11.22 14.46
C LEU A 136 11.57 -10.02 15.37
N GLU A 137 10.54 -9.43 15.99
CA GLU A 137 10.69 -8.36 16.95
C GLU A 137 11.53 -8.81 18.16
N GLY A 138 11.22 -9.98 18.74
CA GLY A 138 11.98 -10.56 19.85
C GLY A 138 13.44 -10.86 19.49
N ALA A 139 13.74 -11.10 18.21
CA ALA A 139 15.08 -11.32 17.68
C ALA A 139 15.80 -10.01 17.25
N GLY A 140 15.17 -8.84 17.39
CA GLY A 140 15.76 -7.54 17.06
C GLY A 140 15.60 -7.10 15.60
N TYR A 141 14.83 -7.82 14.78
CA TYR A 141 14.56 -7.47 13.38
C TYR A 141 13.29 -6.60 13.28
N ASN A 142 13.35 -5.35 13.76
CA ASN A 142 12.20 -4.44 13.84
C ASN A 142 12.41 -3.03 13.24
N LYS A 143 13.53 -2.79 12.55
CA LYS A 143 13.86 -1.53 11.89
C LYS A 143 14.53 -1.77 10.55
N ASN A 144 14.40 -0.83 9.61
CA ASN A 144 14.93 -0.96 8.25
C ASN A 144 14.56 -2.30 7.58
N LEU A 145 13.38 -2.84 7.89
CA LEU A 145 12.96 -4.15 7.43
C LEU A 145 12.01 -4.01 6.25
N ILE A 146 12.28 -4.78 5.19
CA ILE A 146 11.30 -5.12 4.15
C ILE A 146 11.28 -6.66 4.06
N LEU A 147 10.09 -7.26 4.13
CA LEU A 147 9.87 -8.71 4.11
C LEU A 147 8.80 -9.07 3.08
N CYS A 148 9.13 -9.99 2.18
CA CYS A 148 8.24 -10.41 1.11
C CYS A 148 8.78 -11.65 0.39
N LEU A 149 8.02 -12.17 -0.58
CA LEU A 149 8.58 -13.01 -1.64
C LEU A 149 9.39 -12.11 -2.58
N VAL A 150 10.71 -12.27 -2.58
CA VAL A 150 11.62 -11.48 -3.42
C VAL A 150 11.74 -12.10 -4.81
N TRP A 151 11.47 -11.29 -5.83
CA TRP A 151 11.75 -11.62 -7.22
C TRP A 151 13.17 -11.16 -7.59
N TRP A 152 13.96 -12.10 -8.10
CA TRP A 152 15.34 -11.87 -8.51
C TRP A 152 15.47 -11.98 -10.03
N ASN A 153 16.25 -11.07 -10.63
CA ASN A 153 16.58 -11.11 -12.06
C ASN A 153 15.36 -11.22 -13.00
N MET A 154 14.24 -10.57 -12.63
CA MET A 154 13.06 -10.59 -13.49
C MET A 154 13.30 -9.74 -14.74
N PRO A 155 12.96 -10.26 -15.94
CA PRO A 155 13.12 -9.50 -17.17
C PRO A 155 12.12 -8.36 -17.26
N VAL A 156 12.56 -7.24 -17.82
CA VAL A 156 11.70 -6.12 -18.18
C VAL A 156 10.96 -6.49 -19.46
N LEU A 157 9.67 -6.77 -19.34
CA LEU A 157 8.83 -7.06 -20.50
C LEU A 157 8.70 -5.83 -21.38
N ARG A 158 8.85 -5.99 -22.70
CA ARG A 158 8.71 -4.90 -23.68
C ARG A 158 7.36 -4.92 -24.41
N GLU A 159 6.56 -5.95 -24.17
CA GLU A 159 5.24 -6.16 -24.77
C GLU A 159 4.27 -6.75 -23.73
N GLY A 160 2.97 -6.67 -24.04
CA GLY A 160 1.90 -7.17 -23.17
C GLY A 160 1.47 -6.21 -22.05
N LYS A 161 0.67 -6.72 -21.11
CA LYS A 161 0.06 -5.92 -20.03
C LYS A 161 1.08 -5.14 -19.19
N TRP A 162 2.26 -5.73 -18.98
CA TRP A 162 3.32 -5.18 -18.14
C TRP A 162 4.50 -4.61 -18.94
N ALA A 163 4.24 -4.20 -20.20
CA ALA A 163 5.26 -3.64 -21.07
C ALA A 163 5.84 -2.34 -20.53
N VAL A 164 7.18 -2.25 -20.55
CA VAL A 164 7.92 -1.06 -20.13
C VAL A 164 8.85 -0.61 -21.26
N PRO A 165 8.63 0.60 -21.82
CA PRO A 165 9.50 1.16 -22.85
C PRO A 165 10.94 1.36 -22.37
N LYS A 166 11.92 1.26 -23.29
CA LYS A 166 13.35 1.45 -22.95
C LYS A 166 13.65 2.88 -22.48
N GLU A 167 12.86 3.84 -22.93
CA GLU A 167 12.96 5.26 -22.54
C GLU A 167 12.57 5.46 -21.08
N MET A 168 11.71 4.58 -20.54
CA MET A 168 11.32 4.58 -19.13
C MET A 168 12.31 3.78 -18.29
N TYR A 169 12.69 2.58 -18.73
CA TYR A 169 13.63 1.73 -18.04
C TYR A 169 14.63 1.09 -19.03
N PRO A 170 15.86 1.61 -19.14
CA PRO A 170 16.83 1.15 -20.13
C PRO A 170 17.37 -0.26 -19.89
N GLY A 171 17.43 -0.70 -18.63
CA GLY A 171 17.94 -2.03 -18.27
C GLY A 171 16.99 -3.14 -18.71
N ASP A 172 17.54 -4.34 -18.93
CA ASP A 172 16.74 -5.50 -19.34
C ASP A 172 16.27 -6.38 -18.17
N LEU A 173 16.81 -6.14 -16.97
CA LEU A 173 16.43 -6.80 -15.72
C LEU A 173 16.04 -5.77 -14.67
N TYR A 174 14.99 -6.06 -13.90
CA TYR A 174 14.63 -5.27 -12.73
C TYR A 174 15.62 -5.48 -11.58
N PRO A 175 15.75 -4.49 -10.66
CA PRO A 175 16.39 -4.74 -9.37
C PRO A 175 15.63 -5.82 -8.60
N PRO A 176 16.22 -6.46 -7.57
CA PRO A 176 15.46 -7.27 -6.64
C PRO A 176 14.31 -6.45 -6.05
N TYR A 177 13.10 -7.01 -6.06
CA TYR A 177 11.89 -6.35 -5.59
C TYR A 177 10.91 -7.38 -5.02
N CYS A 178 9.93 -6.91 -4.26
CA CYS A 178 8.89 -7.75 -3.71
C CYS A 178 7.81 -8.08 -4.73
N SER A 179 7.27 -9.29 -4.68
CA SER A 179 6.05 -9.65 -5.38
C SER A 179 4.90 -8.69 -5.03
N GLY A 180 4.21 -8.16 -6.04
CA GLY A 180 3.09 -7.23 -5.88
C GLY A 180 1.92 -7.75 -5.04
N MET A 181 1.80 -9.07 -4.87
CA MET A 181 0.78 -9.71 -4.03
C MET A 181 0.79 -9.17 -2.60
N ALA A 182 1.96 -9.09 -1.97
CA ALA A 182 2.12 -8.55 -0.62
C ALA A 182 3.58 -8.26 -0.29
N TYR A 183 3.80 -7.18 0.44
CA TYR A 183 5.08 -6.90 1.09
C TYR A 183 4.85 -6.18 2.41
N LEU A 184 5.73 -6.47 3.37
CA LEU A 184 5.69 -5.89 4.70
C LEU A 184 6.95 -5.07 4.94
N PHE A 185 6.81 -3.99 5.72
CA PHE A 185 7.95 -3.21 6.16
C PHE A 185 7.77 -2.69 7.58
N SER A 186 8.88 -2.41 8.26
CA SER A 186 8.86 -1.69 9.54
C SER A 186 8.48 -0.23 9.29
N THR A 187 7.71 0.38 10.20
CA THR A 187 7.13 1.71 9.98
C THR A 187 8.17 2.81 9.67
N ASP A 188 9.40 2.67 10.15
CA ASP A 188 10.49 3.62 9.87
C ASP A 188 10.94 3.64 8.39
N VAL A 189 10.54 2.64 7.61
CA VAL A 189 10.79 2.58 6.15
C VAL A 189 9.83 3.50 5.38
N ALA A 190 8.60 3.70 5.87
CA ALA A 190 7.59 4.49 5.16
C ALA A 190 8.05 5.92 4.79
N PRO A 191 8.57 6.74 5.73
CA PRO A 191 9.06 8.08 5.39
C PRO A 191 10.28 8.04 4.47
N LYS A 192 11.16 7.04 4.58
CA LYS A 192 12.34 6.93 3.71
C LYS A 192 11.95 6.69 2.27
N LEU A 193 10.98 5.80 2.04
CA LEU A 193 10.45 5.55 0.68
C LEU A 193 9.69 6.76 0.16
N TYR A 194 8.87 7.41 1.01
CA TYR A 194 8.17 8.63 0.62
C TYR A 194 9.14 9.74 0.21
N ASP A 195 10.18 9.98 1.02
CA ASP A 195 11.21 10.99 0.74
C ASP A 195 12.00 10.66 -0.53
N ALA A 196 12.38 9.40 -0.73
CA ALA A 196 13.06 8.95 -1.95
C ALA A 196 12.20 9.19 -3.22
N SER A 197 10.87 9.07 -3.12
CA SER A 197 9.96 9.23 -4.25
C SER A 197 9.98 10.62 -4.89
N PHE A 198 10.44 11.64 -4.16
CA PHE A 198 10.63 12.99 -4.69
C PHE A 198 11.85 13.10 -5.61
N PHE A 199 12.85 12.25 -5.44
CA PHE A 199 14.14 12.34 -6.14
C PHE A 199 14.31 11.28 -7.23
N VAL A 200 13.63 10.14 -7.11
CA VAL A 200 13.62 9.07 -8.12
C VAL A 200 12.57 9.37 -9.19
N LYS A 201 12.85 9.13 -10.48
CA LYS A 201 11.85 9.31 -11.55
C LYS A 201 10.71 8.29 -11.41
N PHE A 202 9.48 8.75 -11.58
CA PHE A 202 8.29 7.89 -11.50
C PHE A 202 8.40 6.66 -12.42
N PHE A 203 7.96 5.52 -11.90
CA PHE A 203 7.86 4.25 -12.60
C PHE A 203 6.50 3.63 -12.31
N TRP A 204 5.77 3.19 -13.34
CA TRP A 204 4.35 2.87 -13.18
C TRP A 204 4.07 1.52 -12.51
N VAL A 205 5.01 0.57 -12.61
CA VAL A 205 4.90 -0.75 -11.97
C VAL A 205 5.21 -0.59 -10.48
N ASP A 206 4.17 -0.65 -9.65
CA ASP A 206 4.18 -0.18 -8.27
C ASP A 206 5.10 -1.00 -7.35
N ASP A 207 5.06 -2.32 -7.47
CA ASP A 207 5.88 -3.22 -6.66
C ASP A 207 7.38 -3.07 -6.96
N VAL A 208 7.75 -2.99 -8.24
CA VAL A 208 9.12 -2.67 -8.69
C VAL A 208 9.55 -1.30 -8.17
N TYR A 209 8.71 -0.27 -8.31
CA TYR A 209 9.05 1.08 -7.88
C TYR A 209 9.26 1.16 -6.37
N ILE A 210 8.23 0.80 -5.59
CA ILE A 210 8.20 1.00 -4.14
C ILE A 210 9.22 0.13 -3.42
N SER A 211 9.35 -1.14 -3.81
CA SER A 211 10.18 -2.12 -3.08
C SER A 211 11.52 -2.45 -3.73
N GLY A 212 11.76 -2.01 -4.97
CA GLY A 212 12.99 -2.30 -5.70
C GLY A 212 13.80 -1.07 -6.10
N ILE A 213 13.13 0.00 -6.56
CA ILE A 213 13.82 1.22 -7.03
C ILE A 213 14.02 2.21 -5.89
N LEU A 214 12.98 2.51 -5.10
CA LEU A 214 13.08 3.48 -3.99
C LEU A 214 14.03 3.09 -2.84
N PRO A 215 14.19 1.81 -2.44
CA PRO A 215 15.06 1.45 -1.34
C PRO A 215 16.57 1.47 -1.67
N LYS A 216 16.95 1.82 -2.91
CA LYS A 216 18.35 1.87 -3.37
C LYS A 216 18.98 3.25 -3.16
#